data_AF-A0A821FH61-F1
#
_entry.id   AF-A0A821FH61-F1
#
_cell.length_a   1.000
_cell.length_b   1.000
_cell.length_c   1.000
_cell.angle_alpha   90.00
_cell.angle_beta   90.00
_cell.angle_gamma   90.00
#
_symmetry.space_group_name_H-M   'P 1'
#
loop_
_entity.id
_entity.type
_entity.pdbx_description
1 polymer ?
#
loop_
_entity_poly.entity_id
_entity_poly.type
_entity_poly.pdbx_seq_one_letter_code
_entity_poly.pdbx_strand_id
1 'polypeptide(L)'
;FRIDYIMNEAEKNISERNLMLRHGGIIRIKIDWDCNLDRNIKLCKPEYSFARLDVPFHEKPFSRGFNFRYASHWKRNKKHFRTLTKAFGLRLVIAVSGKAGKFNFIKLTLNTGSLVGLFGLATFVCDIVLLHLSKNSSTYRNFVFEIVHLRTRATSSVKVSKKFVQKHADKYPNFNSNIEAELSCETLDNSPRSSRKTVTMGAVTFMNPIQSAC
;
A
#
# COMPACT_ATOMS: atom_id res chain seq x y z
N PHE A 1 -30.04 12.22 24.47
CA PHE A 1 -30.21 10.75 24.55
C PHE A 1 -30.64 10.37 25.95
N ARG A 2 -31.65 9.50 26.09
CA ARG A 2 -32.00 8.91 27.40
C ARG A 2 -31.04 7.77 27.71
N ILE A 3 -30.60 7.65 28.96
CA ILE A 3 -29.66 6.59 29.39
C ILE A 3 -30.26 5.21 29.16
N ASP A 4 -31.56 5.05 29.41
CA ASP A 4 -32.27 3.78 29.21
C ASP A 4 -32.17 3.27 27.76
N TYR A 5 -32.36 4.16 26.78
CA TYR A 5 -32.17 3.85 25.37
C TYR A 5 -30.75 3.39 25.06
N ILE A 6 -29.74 4.12 25.58
CA ILE A 6 -28.32 3.78 25.38
C ILE A 6 -28.01 2.40 25.95
N MET A 7 -28.54 2.07 27.13
CA MET A 7 -28.32 0.78 27.77
C MET A 7 -28.96 -0.37 27.01
N ASN A 8 -30.19 -0.17 26.53
CA ASN A 8 -30.91 -1.19 25.79
C ASN A 8 -30.24 -1.50 24.45
N GLU A 9 -29.65 -0.47 23.81
CA GLU A 9 -28.91 -0.64 22.57
C GLU A 9 -27.51 -1.26 22.79
N ALA A 10 -26.81 -0.84 23.86
CA ALA A 10 -25.47 -1.33 24.16
C ALA A 10 -25.44 -2.78 24.67
N GLU A 11 -26.47 -3.22 25.40
CA GLU A 11 -26.59 -4.57 25.95
C GLU A 11 -28.05 -5.07 25.86
N LYS A 12 -28.27 -6.04 24.98
CA LYS A 12 -29.59 -6.63 24.75
C LYS A 12 -29.99 -7.57 25.88
N ASN A 13 -29.03 -8.15 26.61
CA ASN A 13 -29.31 -9.06 27.71
C ASN A 13 -29.73 -8.30 28.99
N ILE A 14 -30.94 -8.59 29.48
CA ILE A 14 -31.53 -7.98 30.66
C ILE A 14 -30.69 -8.23 31.92
N SER A 15 -30.17 -9.45 32.08
CA SER A 15 -29.39 -9.84 33.26
C SER A 15 -28.08 -9.06 33.36
N GLU A 16 -27.35 -8.96 32.24
CA GLU A 16 -26.10 -8.20 32.16
C GLU A 16 -26.32 -6.71 32.41
N ARG A 17 -27.39 -6.14 31.84
CA ARG A 17 -27.78 -4.74 32.07
C ARG A 17 -28.07 -4.45 33.54
N ASN A 18 -28.79 -5.34 34.24
CA ASN A 18 -29.05 -5.20 35.66
C ASN A 18 -27.76 -5.26 36.50
N LEU A 19 -26.81 -6.10 36.09
CA LEU A 19 -25.51 -6.18 36.75
C LEU A 19 -24.66 -4.93 36.50
N MET A 20 -24.71 -4.34 35.30
CA MET A 20 -24.07 -3.05 34.99
C MET A 20 -24.61 -1.93 35.86
N LEU A 21 -25.92 -1.88 36.12
CA LEU A 21 -26.52 -0.89 37.00
C LEU A 21 -26.05 -1.02 38.45
N ARG A 22 -25.78 -2.24 38.92
CA ARG A 22 -25.32 -2.49 40.30
C ARG A 22 -23.81 -2.31 40.50
N HIS A 23 -23.01 -2.79 39.55
CA HIS A 23 -21.55 -2.84 39.68
C HIS A 23 -20.83 -1.77 38.86
N GLY A 24 -21.56 -1.00 38.04
CA GLY A 24 -21.00 -0.10 37.04
C GLY A 24 -20.56 -0.84 35.78
N GLY A 25 -20.33 -0.07 34.71
CA GLY A 25 -19.91 -0.59 33.40
C GLY A 25 -19.37 0.52 32.51
N ILE A 26 -18.80 0.16 31.38
CA ILE A 26 -18.21 1.13 30.44
C ILE A 26 -18.94 1.01 29.11
N ILE A 27 -19.59 2.09 28.68
CA ILE A 27 -20.30 2.14 27.41
C ILE A 27 -19.58 3.10 26.48
N ARG A 28 -19.28 2.65 25.26
CA ARG A 28 -18.83 3.49 24.17
C ARG A 28 -20.02 4.01 23.39
N ILE A 29 -20.06 5.33 23.22
CA ILE A 29 -20.93 6.03 22.29
C ILE A 29 -20.06 6.40 21.10
N LYS A 30 -20.20 5.69 19.99
CA LYS A 30 -19.49 5.99 18.75
C LYS A 30 -20.38 6.89 17.87
N ILE A 31 -19.84 8.03 17.48
CA ILE A 31 -20.45 8.97 16.54
C ILE A 31 -19.63 8.90 15.26
N ASP A 32 -20.17 8.30 14.21
CA ASP A 32 -19.48 8.13 12.94
C ASP A 32 -19.99 9.14 11.90
N TRP A 33 -19.05 9.82 11.24
CA TRP A 33 -19.34 10.77 10.18
C TRP A 33 -18.74 10.26 8.88
N ASP A 34 -19.50 9.53 8.08
CA ASP A 34 -19.10 9.18 6.71
C ASP A 34 -19.76 10.13 5.72
N CYS A 35 -18.97 11.08 5.22
CA CYS A 35 -19.49 12.20 4.46
C CYS A 35 -18.83 12.34 3.09
N ASN A 36 -19.67 12.34 2.06
CA ASN A 36 -19.28 12.73 0.72
C ASN A 36 -19.51 14.25 0.54
N LEU A 37 -18.42 15.02 0.52
CA LEU A 37 -18.38 16.47 0.36
C LEU A 37 -18.63 16.94 -1.08
N ASP A 38 -18.73 16.03 -2.05
CA ASP A 38 -19.14 16.36 -3.42
C ASP A 38 -20.66 16.56 -3.53
N ARG A 39 -21.40 16.02 -2.55
CA ARG A 39 -22.83 16.25 -2.40
C ARG A 39 -23.09 17.41 -1.45
N ASN A 40 -24.36 17.73 -1.24
CA ASN A 40 -24.74 18.78 -0.31
C ASN A 40 -24.30 18.41 1.13
N ILE A 41 -23.63 19.35 1.81
CA ILE A 41 -23.18 19.21 3.20
C ILE A 41 -24.33 18.85 4.17
N LYS A 42 -25.57 19.22 3.85
CA LYS A 42 -26.76 18.89 4.67
C LYS A 42 -27.07 17.39 4.72
N LEU A 43 -26.54 16.60 3.79
CA LEU A 43 -26.70 15.14 3.77
C LEU A 43 -25.69 14.43 4.67
N CYS A 44 -24.63 15.10 5.08
CA CYS A 44 -23.66 14.60 6.05
C CYS A 44 -24.31 14.58 7.43
N LYS A 45 -24.74 13.40 7.88
CA LYS A 45 -25.38 13.18 9.17
C LYS A 45 -24.57 12.18 9.99
N PRO A 46 -24.49 12.36 11.32
CA PRO A 46 -23.80 11.41 12.17
C PRO A 46 -24.62 10.13 12.34
N GLU A 47 -23.93 8.99 12.31
CA GLU A 47 -24.48 7.72 12.73
C GLU A 47 -24.06 7.44 14.19
N TYR A 48 -25.04 7.14 15.03
CA TYR A 48 -24.81 6.84 16.45
C TYR A 48 -24.84 5.34 16.68
N SER A 49 -23.78 4.80 17.27
CA SER A 49 -23.71 3.40 17.70
C SER A 49 -23.30 3.31 19.16
N PHE A 50 -23.88 2.35 19.87
CA PHE A 50 -23.66 2.16 21.30
C PHE A 50 -23.14 0.74 21.51
N ALA A 51 -22.07 0.61 22.29
CA ALA A 51 -21.50 -0.70 22.57
C ALA A 51 -20.92 -0.73 23.98
N ARG A 52 -21.08 -1.85 24.67
CA ARG A 52 -20.34 -2.14 25.90
C ARG A 52 -18.85 -2.35 25.58
N LEU A 53 -17.97 -1.78 26.41
CA LEU A 53 -16.51 -1.95 26.28
C LEU A 53 -15.90 -2.87 27.33
N ASP A 54 -16.55 -3.04 28.47
CA ASP A 54 -16.10 -3.94 29.53
C ASP A 54 -16.49 -5.39 29.24
N VAL A 55 -15.73 -6.32 29.82
CA VAL A 55 -15.98 -7.76 29.71
C VAL A 55 -17.33 -8.11 30.36
N PRO A 56 -18.19 -8.91 29.71
CA PRO A 56 -19.46 -9.36 30.29
C PRO A 56 -19.29 -10.06 31.64
N PHE A 57 -20.29 -9.94 32.51
CA PHE A 57 -20.23 -10.48 33.87
C PHE A 57 -20.31 -12.01 33.92
N HIS A 58 -20.83 -12.64 32.87
CA HIS A 58 -20.86 -14.10 32.73
C HIS A 58 -19.47 -14.72 32.53
N GLU A 59 -18.51 -13.95 31.99
CA GLU A 59 -17.12 -14.39 31.91
C GLU A 59 -16.39 -14.12 33.23
N LYS A 60 -15.32 -14.86 33.55
CA LYS A 60 -14.53 -14.63 34.78
C LYS A 60 -13.69 -13.35 34.61
N PRO A 61 -14.10 -12.20 35.17
CA PRO A 61 -13.36 -10.97 34.95
C PRO A 61 -12.36 -10.74 36.09
N PHE A 62 -11.26 -10.06 35.79
CA PHE A 62 -10.31 -9.62 36.82
C PHE A 62 -10.95 -8.61 37.81
N SER A 63 -11.93 -7.83 37.33
CA SER A 63 -12.73 -6.92 38.15
C SER A 63 -14.17 -6.87 37.64
N ARG A 64 -15.15 -7.03 38.54
CA ARG A 64 -16.56 -6.94 38.20
C ARG A 64 -16.98 -5.47 38.10
N GLY A 65 -17.28 -5.02 36.89
CA GLY A 65 -17.84 -3.70 36.60
C GLY A 65 -16.84 -2.54 36.74
N PHE A 66 -17.37 -1.31 36.80
CA PHE A 66 -16.58 -0.08 36.89
C PHE A 66 -16.80 0.62 38.24
N ASN A 67 -15.70 0.81 38.98
CA ASN A 67 -15.71 1.51 40.26
C ASN A 67 -14.56 2.52 40.36
N PHE A 68 -14.79 3.61 41.07
CA PHE A 68 -13.74 4.57 41.41
C PHE A 68 -13.85 5.00 42.87
N ARG A 69 -12.70 5.34 43.48
CA ARG A 69 -12.63 5.84 44.85
C ARG A 69 -12.16 7.29 44.83
N TYR A 70 -12.83 8.13 45.59
CA TYR A 70 -12.40 9.51 45.81
C TYR A 70 -12.39 9.80 47.31
N ALA A 71 -11.52 10.71 47.72
CA ALA A 71 -11.38 11.10 49.11
C ALA A 71 -11.79 12.56 49.30
N SER A 72 -12.71 12.80 50.24
CA SER A 72 -13.01 14.14 50.73
C SER A 72 -12.12 14.42 51.93
N HIS A 73 -11.23 15.39 51.79
CA HIS A 73 -10.28 15.77 52.83
C HIS A 73 -10.83 16.96 53.63
N TRP A 74 -10.78 16.86 54.95
CA TRP A 74 -11.23 17.94 55.84
C TRP A 74 -10.36 18.00 57.10
N LYS A 75 -10.43 19.13 57.81
CA LYS A 75 -9.59 19.39 58.99
C LYS A 75 -10.45 19.78 60.17
N ARG A 76 -10.20 19.18 61.34
CA ARG A 76 -10.86 19.53 62.60
C ARG A 76 -9.84 19.53 63.72
N ASN A 77 -9.84 20.59 64.54
CA ASN A 77 -8.93 20.75 65.69
C ASN A 77 -7.45 20.49 65.34
N LYS A 78 -6.94 21.12 64.29
CA LYS A 78 -5.56 20.96 63.76
C LYS A 78 -5.19 19.54 63.27
N LYS A 79 -6.08 18.55 63.35
CA LYS A 79 -5.88 17.19 62.78
C LYS A 79 -6.52 17.07 61.40
N HIS A 80 -5.83 16.36 60.51
CA HIS A 80 -6.30 16.07 59.15
C HIS A 80 -7.12 14.77 59.13
N PHE A 81 -8.29 14.83 58.51
CA PHE A 81 -9.18 13.69 58.31
C PHE A 81 -9.48 13.51 56.82
N ARG A 82 -9.85 12.28 56.44
CA ARG A 82 -10.33 11.97 55.10
C ARG A 82 -11.52 11.01 55.16
N THR A 83 -12.53 11.29 54.37
CA THR A 83 -13.64 10.36 54.10
C THR A 83 -13.40 9.75 52.74
N LEU A 84 -13.12 8.43 52.69
CA LEU A 84 -12.91 7.70 51.45
C LEU A 84 -14.24 7.10 50.98
N THR A 85 -14.73 7.54 49.84
CA THR A 85 -15.98 7.07 49.24
C THR A 85 -15.66 6.22 48.00
N LYS A 86 -16.31 5.06 47.90
CA LYS A 86 -16.27 4.20 46.71
C LYS A 86 -17.59 4.37 45.95
N ALA A 87 -17.51 4.82 44.71
CA ALA A 87 -18.66 4.97 43.83
C ALA A 87 -18.64 3.91 42.73
N PHE A 88 -19.83 3.41 42.41
CA PHE A 88 -20.11 2.51 41.29
C PHE A 88 -21.01 3.25 40.32
N GLY A 89 -20.71 3.14 39.02
CA GLY A 89 -21.46 3.88 38.03
C GLY A 89 -21.00 3.57 36.61
N LEU A 90 -21.64 4.24 35.66
CA LEU A 90 -21.38 4.03 34.25
C LEU A 90 -20.39 5.06 33.76
N ARG A 91 -19.37 4.60 33.03
CA ARG A 91 -18.47 5.48 32.30
C ARG A 91 -18.88 5.50 30.84
N LEU A 92 -19.34 6.67 30.39
CA LEU A 92 -19.65 6.90 28.98
C LEU A 92 -18.39 7.41 28.27
N VAL A 93 -17.93 6.67 27.27
CA VAL A 93 -16.79 7.03 26.43
C VAL A 93 -17.32 7.47 25.08
N ILE A 94 -17.23 8.76 24.79
CA ILE A 94 -17.68 9.31 23.50
C ILE A 94 -16.49 9.24 22.54
N ALA A 95 -16.64 8.44 21.48
CA ALA A 95 -15.66 8.28 20.42
C ALA A 95 -16.23 8.88 19.14
N VAL A 96 -15.59 9.91 18.61
CA VAL A 96 -16.00 10.53 17.34
C VAL A 96 -15.07 10.05 16.24
N SER A 97 -15.63 9.44 15.21
CA SER A 97 -14.95 9.00 14.00
C SER A 97 -15.50 9.80 12.83
N GLY A 98 -14.63 10.11 11.87
CA GLY A 98 -15.04 10.87 10.70
C GLY A 98 -14.18 10.54 9.50
N LYS A 99 -14.83 10.26 8.38
CA LYS A 99 -14.24 10.11 7.06
C LYS A 99 -14.96 11.04 6.11
N ALA A 100 -14.21 11.93 5.48
CA ALA A 100 -14.73 12.84 4.48
C ALA A 100 -14.05 12.59 3.14
N GLY A 101 -14.86 12.34 2.11
CA GLY A 101 -14.42 12.23 0.72
C GLY A 101 -14.78 13.51 -0.03
N LYS A 102 -13.82 14.09 -0.74
CA LYS A 102 -14.06 15.13 -1.74
C LYS A 102 -13.34 14.75 -3.03
N PHE A 103 -13.99 14.96 -4.15
CA PHE A 103 -13.44 14.79 -5.47
C PHE A 103 -12.18 15.65 -5.62
N ASN A 104 -11.09 14.98 -6.01
CA ASN A 104 -9.82 15.61 -6.29
C ASN A 104 -9.28 15.03 -7.59
N PHE A 105 -9.09 15.89 -8.58
CA PHE A 105 -8.59 15.52 -9.89
C PHE A 105 -7.24 14.79 -9.82
N ILE A 106 -6.33 15.19 -8.91
CA ILE A 106 -5.02 14.55 -8.75
C ILE A 106 -5.17 13.07 -8.36
N LYS A 107 -6.10 12.76 -7.45
CA LYS A 107 -6.36 11.37 -7.02
C LYS A 107 -7.03 10.56 -8.12
N LEU A 108 -7.90 11.18 -8.91
CA LEU A 108 -8.48 10.55 -10.09
C LEU A 108 -7.40 10.17 -11.09
N THR A 109 -6.57 11.13 -11.52
CA THR A 109 -5.52 10.88 -12.52
C THR A 109 -4.51 9.84 -12.05
N LEU A 110 -4.13 9.85 -10.76
CA LEU A 110 -3.26 8.80 -10.19
C LEU A 110 -3.89 7.41 -10.31
N ASN A 111 -5.16 7.27 -9.93
CA ASN A 111 -5.87 5.98 -10.02
C ASN A 111 -6.09 5.55 -11.47
N THR A 112 -6.38 6.48 -12.37
CA THR A 112 -6.49 6.22 -13.81
C THR A 112 -5.14 5.83 -14.40
N GLY A 113 -4.03 6.46 -13.97
CA GLY A 113 -2.68 6.09 -14.39
C GLY A 113 -2.33 4.65 -14.01
N SER A 114 -2.69 4.23 -12.79
CA SER A 114 -2.54 2.83 -12.36
C SER A 114 -3.36 1.87 -13.24
N LEU A 115 -4.59 2.25 -13.61
CA LEU A 115 -5.42 1.46 -14.52
C LEU A 115 -4.80 1.35 -15.92
N VAL A 116 -4.29 2.45 -16.48
CA VAL A 116 -3.58 2.47 -17.77
C VAL A 116 -2.34 1.57 -17.74
N GLY A 117 -1.58 1.60 -16.65
CA GLY A 117 -0.43 0.70 -16.47
C GLY A 117 -0.81 -0.79 -16.50
N LEU A 118 -1.96 -1.16 -15.93
CA LEU A 118 -2.43 -2.55 -15.92
C LEU A 118 -2.76 -3.07 -17.34
N PHE A 119 -3.21 -2.21 -18.26
CA PHE A 119 -3.47 -2.61 -19.64
C PHE A 119 -2.20 -3.10 -20.36
N GLY A 120 -1.02 -2.58 -20.03
CA GLY A 120 0.24 -3.06 -20.59
C GLY A 120 0.59 -4.50 -20.16
N LEU A 121 0.18 -4.91 -18.95
CA LEU A 121 0.33 -6.30 -18.52
C LEU A 121 -0.69 -7.22 -19.23
N ALA A 122 -1.90 -6.72 -19.48
CA ALA A 122 -2.92 -7.47 -20.21
C ALA A 122 -2.45 -7.81 -21.63
N THR A 123 -1.88 -6.85 -22.36
CA THR A 123 -1.33 -7.10 -23.71
C THR A 123 -0.17 -8.08 -23.67
N PHE A 124 0.72 -7.98 -22.68
CA PHE A 124 1.82 -8.93 -22.50
C PHE A 124 1.32 -10.36 -22.28
N VAL A 125 0.30 -10.55 -21.45
CA VAL A 125 -0.32 -11.87 -21.23
C VAL A 125 -1.02 -12.35 -22.51
N CYS A 126 -1.74 -11.47 -23.21
CA CYS A 126 -2.35 -11.81 -24.51
C CYS A 126 -1.31 -12.28 -25.52
N ASP A 127 -0.13 -11.65 -25.58
CA ASP A 127 0.95 -12.05 -26.46
C ASP A 127 1.52 -13.42 -26.09
N ILE A 128 1.71 -13.71 -24.80
CA ILE A 128 2.15 -15.04 -24.35
C ILE A 128 1.14 -16.11 -24.76
N VAL A 129 -0.15 -15.85 -24.58
CA VAL A 129 -1.23 -16.79 -24.96
C VAL A 129 -1.24 -17.01 -26.48
N LEU A 130 -1.14 -15.95 -27.28
CA LEU A 130 -1.08 -16.05 -28.74
C LEU A 130 0.16 -16.80 -29.23
N LEU A 131 1.31 -16.60 -28.59
CA LEU A 131 2.59 -17.20 -28.98
C LEU A 131 2.77 -18.66 -28.55
N HIS A 132 2.14 -19.07 -27.44
CA HIS A 132 2.38 -20.40 -26.85
C HIS A 132 1.16 -21.32 -26.81
N LEU A 133 -0.06 -20.78 -26.74
CA LEU A 133 -1.28 -21.57 -26.57
C LEU A 133 -2.16 -21.60 -27.82
N SER A 134 -1.93 -20.71 -28.79
CA SER A 134 -2.67 -20.74 -30.06
C SER A 134 -2.22 -21.88 -30.97
N LYS A 135 -3.19 -22.58 -31.56
CA LYS A 135 -2.99 -23.65 -32.55
C LYS A 135 -2.28 -23.16 -33.82
N ASN A 136 -2.39 -21.86 -34.12
CA ASN A 136 -1.75 -21.18 -35.27
C ASN A 136 -0.56 -20.29 -34.84
N SER A 137 0.11 -20.63 -33.73
CA SER A 137 1.22 -19.84 -33.16
C SER A 137 2.41 -19.66 -34.12
N SER A 138 2.68 -20.64 -34.99
CA SER A 138 3.73 -20.55 -36.02
C SER A 138 3.47 -19.44 -37.04
N THR A 139 2.22 -19.28 -37.46
CA THR A 139 1.80 -18.22 -38.36
C THR A 139 1.89 -16.84 -37.70
N TYR A 140 1.49 -16.72 -36.42
CA TYR A 140 1.63 -15.46 -35.67
C TYR A 140 3.09 -15.04 -35.49
N ARG A 141 4.00 -15.99 -35.21
CA ARG A 141 5.44 -15.71 -35.08
C ARG A 141 6.05 -15.13 -36.36
N ASN A 142 5.62 -15.57 -37.54
CA ASN A 142 6.17 -15.10 -38.81
C ASN A 142 5.69 -13.68 -39.16
N PHE A 143 4.53 -13.25 -38.66
CA PHE A 143 4.05 -11.88 -38.86
C PHE A 143 4.64 -10.89 -37.85
N VAL A 144 5.00 -11.37 -36.65
CA VAL A 144 5.51 -10.52 -35.56
C VAL A 144 7.04 -10.45 -35.55
N PHE A 145 7.74 -11.56 -35.83
CA PHE A 145 9.20 -11.62 -35.79
C PHE A 145 9.79 -11.72 -37.20
N GLU A 146 10.62 -10.73 -37.56
CA GLU A 146 11.50 -10.82 -38.72
C GLU A 146 12.89 -11.28 -38.27
N ILE A 147 13.32 -12.45 -38.75
CA ILE A 147 14.63 -13.01 -38.40
C ILE A 147 15.69 -12.33 -39.28
N VAL A 148 16.38 -11.34 -38.72
CA VAL A 148 17.52 -10.71 -39.39
C VAL A 148 18.80 -11.49 -39.06
N HIS A 149 19.42 -12.08 -40.07
CA HIS A 149 20.77 -12.64 -39.93
C HIS A 149 21.80 -11.52 -40.00
N LEU A 150 22.30 -11.11 -38.84
CA LEU A 150 23.49 -10.28 -38.76
C LEU A 150 24.67 -11.10 -39.28
N ARG A 151 25.01 -10.88 -40.56
CA ARG A 151 26.26 -11.37 -41.12
C ARG A 151 27.38 -10.55 -40.48
N THR A 152 27.93 -11.03 -39.39
CA THR A 152 29.22 -10.54 -38.91
C THR A 152 30.24 -10.90 -39.98
N ARG A 153 30.47 -9.98 -40.92
CA ARG A 153 31.69 -10.01 -41.71
C ARG A 153 32.82 -9.73 -40.73
N ALA A 154 33.42 -10.79 -40.20
CA ALA A 154 34.86 -10.80 -40.15
C ALA A 154 35.34 -10.37 -41.55
N THR A 155 36.21 -9.37 -41.57
CA THR A 155 36.81 -8.70 -42.73
C THR A 155 35.92 -7.80 -43.61
N SER A 156 36.28 -6.51 -43.48
CA SER A 156 36.51 -5.53 -44.54
C SER A 156 35.37 -4.64 -45.08
N SER A 157 35.68 -3.34 -45.00
CA SER A 157 35.14 -2.16 -45.70
C SER A 157 33.81 -1.58 -45.18
N VAL A 158 33.94 -0.70 -44.19
CA VAL A 158 33.03 0.45 -44.08
C VAL A 158 33.16 1.24 -45.39
N LYS A 159 32.19 1.14 -46.29
CA LYS A 159 32.04 2.11 -47.39
C LYS A 159 31.49 3.40 -46.79
N VAL A 160 32.37 4.20 -46.18
CA VAL A 160 32.05 5.61 -45.95
C VAL A 160 31.98 6.25 -47.33
N SER A 161 30.82 6.83 -47.67
CA SER A 161 30.68 7.65 -48.87
C SER A 161 31.72 8.76 -48.83
N LYS A 162 32.56 8.87 -49.87
CA LYS A 162 33.63 9.90 -49.98
C LYS A 162 33.13 11.33 -49.70
N LYS A 163 31.82 11.57 -49.89
CA LYS A 163 31.16 12.86 -49.59
C LYS A 163 31.12 13.23 -48.10
N PHE A 164 31.13 12.25 -47.19
CA PHE A 164 31.11 12.53 -45.73
C PHE A 164 32.52 12.78 -45.17
N VAL A 165 33.54 12.11 -45.71
CA VAL A 165 34.95 12.29 -45.30
C VAL A 165 35.48 13.67 -45.71
N GLN A 166 35.18 14.14 -46.93
CA GLN A 166 35.63 15.46 -47.39
C GLN A 166 35.04 16.60 -46.54
N LYS A 167 33.74 16.50 -46.22
CA LYS A 167 33.02 17.55 -45.46
C LYS A 167 33.50 17.69 -44.01
N HIS A 168 34.18 16.67 -43.47
CA HIS A 168 34.70 16.66 -42.11
C HIS A 168 36.18 17.07 -42.04
N ALA A 169 36.95 16.86 -43.10
CA ALA A 169 38.34 17.31 -43.23
C ALA A 169 38.45 18.84 -43.41
N ASP A 170 37.51 19.45 -44.14
CA ASP A 170 37.46 20.90 -44.35
C ASP A 170 37.10 21.70 -43.07
N LYS A 171 36.69 21.00 -41.99
CA LYS A 171 36.19 21.63 -40.75
C LYS A 171 37.17 21.55 -39.56
N TYR A 172 38.20 20.69 -39.57
CA TYR A 172 39.17 20.58 -38.47
C TYR A 172 40.57 20.15 -38.97
N PRO A 173 41.56 21.07 -39.07
CA PRO A 173 42.82 20.81 -39.77
C PRO A 173 43.95 20.16 -38.94
N ASN A 174 43.69 19.65 -37.72
CA ASN A 174 44.74 19.04 -36.87
C ASN A 174 44.22 17.83 -36.07
N PHE A 175 43.87 16.73 -36.74
CA PHE A 175 43.61 15.44 -36.06
C PHE A 175 44.60 14.39 -36.57
N ASN A 176 45.55 14.00 -35.70
CA ASN A 176 46.55 12.98 -35.98
C ASN A 176 45.94 11.59 -35.80
N SER A 177 45.96 10.78 -36.85
CA SER A 177 45.43 9.41 -36.86
C SER A 177 46.49 8.42 -36.37
N ASN A 178 46.53 8.11 -35.08
CA ASN A 178 47.23 6.93 -34.55
C ASN A 178 46.60 6.52 -33.22
N ILE A 179 45.53 5.72 -33.25
CA ILE A 179 45.13 4.89 -32.11
C ILE A 179 44.73 3.52 -32.67
N GLU A 180 45.66 2.58 -32.56
CA GLU A 180 45.37 1.14 -32.51
C GLU A 180 44.60 0.84 -31.23
N ALA A 181 43.51 0.08 -31.35
CA ALA A 181 42.90 -0.62 -30.23
C ALA A 181 42.44 -1.98 -30.74
N GLU A 182 43.25 -3.00 -30.45
CA GLU A 182 42.88 -4.42 -30.47
C GLU A 182 41.65 -4.66 -29.59
N LEU A 183 40.69 -5.44 -30.09
CA LEU A 183 39.79 -6.20 -29.22
C LEU A 183 39.52 -7.57 -29.87
N SER A 184 40.16 -8.58 -29.30
CA SER A 184 39.98 -10.01 -29.57
C SER A 184 38.67 -10.50 -28.97
N CYS A 185 37.86 -11.22 -29.75
CA CYS A 185 36.76 -12.05 -29.24
C CYS A 185 37.11 -13.52 -29.49
N GLU A 186 37.27 -14.29 -28.41
CA GLU A 186 37.37 -15.75 -28.45
C GLU A 186 36.02 -16.38 -28.84
N THR A 187 36.06 -17.29 -29.80
CA THR A 187 34.95 -18.15 -30.23
C THR A 187 34.84 -19.38 -29.32
N LEU A 188 33.63 -19.71 -28.86
CA LEU A 188 33.32 -21.05 -28.36
C LEU A 188 32.35 -21.78 -29.29
N ASP A 189 32.74 -23.02 -29.58
CA ASP A 189 32.33 -23.89 -30.66
C ASP A 189 31.04 -24.67 -30.40
N ASN A 190 30.45 -25.20 -31.47
CA ASN A 190 29.18 -25.93 -31.55
C ASN A 190 29.21 -27.34 -30.90
N SER A 191 28.15 -27.74 -30.18
CA SER A 191 27.34 -28.97 -30.46
C SER A 191 26.25 -29.31 -29.42
N PRO A 192 25.25 -30.14 -29.76
CA PRO A 192 24.00 -30.30 -29.02
C PRO A 192 24.07 -31.43 -27.98
N ARG A 193 23.65 -31.18 -26.73
CA ARG A 193 23.19 -32.26 -25.86
C ARG A 193 22.27 -31.80 -24.74
N SER A 194 21.11 -32.44 -24.71
CA SER A 194 20.24 -32.68 -23.56
C SER A 194 20.90 -32.42 -22.20
N SER A 195 20.41 -31.41 -21.46
CA SER A 195 20.19 -31.55 -20.02
C SER A 195 19.30 -30.42 -19.51
N ARG A 196 18.22 -30.84 -18.85
CA ARG A 196 17.31 -30.06 -18.03
C ARG A 196 18.10 -29.12 -17.10
N LYS A 197 17.97 -27.79 -17.23
CA LYS A 197 18.39 -26.85 -16.19
C LYS A 197 17.36 -25.73 -15.99
N THR A 198 16.91 -25.69 -14.74
CA THR A 198 16.00 -24.76 -14.08
C THR A 198 16.45 -23.31 -14.26
N VAL A 199 15.53 -22.41 -14.63
CA VAL A 199 15.79 -20.96 -14.63
C VAL A 199 15.41 -20.42 -13.25
N THR A 200 16.42 -20.10 -12.45
CA THR A 200 16.30 -19.31 -11.23
C THR A 200 16.12 -17.83 -11.61
N MET A 201 15.03 -17.21 -11.16
CA MET A 201 14.83 -15.76 -11.22
C MET A 201 15.93 -15.06 -10.41
N GLY A 202 16.75 -14.25 -11.10
CA GLY A 202 17.63 -13.29 -10.44
C GLY A 202 16.82 -12.12 -9.89
N ALA A 203 16.82 -11.98 -8.57
CA ALA A 203 16.23 -10.87 -7.84
C ALA A 203 16.94 -9.54 -8.19
N VAL A 204 16.16 -8.47 -8.35
CA VAL A 204 16.68 -7.10 -8.43
C VAL A 204 16.79 -6.56 -7.01
N THR A 205 17.99 -6.61 -6.44
CA THR A 205 18.35 -5.88 -5.21
C THR A 205 18.75 -4.46 -5.58
N PHE A 206 17.97 -3.48 -5.15
CA PHE A 206 18.38 -2.07 -5.14
C PHE A 206 19.40 -1.87 -4.00
N MET A 207 20.64 -1.53 -4.34
CA MET A 207 21.63 -1.01 -3.39
C MET A 207 21.76 0.51 -3.57
N ASN A 208 21.48 1.23 -2.48
CA ASN A 208 21.78 2.64 -2.28
C ASN A 208 23.29 2.93 -2.38
N PRO A 209 23.67 4.19 -2.64
CA PRO A 209 24.87 4.75 -2.03
C PRO A 209 24.58 6.04 -1.23
N ILE A 210 24.84 5.89 0.07
CA ILE A 210 25.46 6.78 1.06
C ILE A 210 25.87 8.19 0.56
N GLN A 211 25.28 9.21 1.19
CA GLN A 211 25.93 10.34 1.89
C GLN A 211 27.34 10.80 1.44
N SER A 212 27.43 12.04 0.99
CA SER A 212 28.61 12.88 1.19
C SER A 212 28.19 14.22 1.81
N ALA A 213 28.98 14.62 2.81
CA ALA A 213 28.86 15.86 3.54
C ALA A 213 29.33 17.06 2.69
N CYS A 214 28.53 18.13 2.72
CA CYS A 214 28.88 19.55 2.80
C CYS A 214 27.59 20.32 3.06
#